data_AF-A0A819ANJ9-F1
#
_entry.id   AF-A0A819ANJ9-F1
#
_cell.length_a   1.000
_cell.length_b   1.000
_cell.length_c   1.000
_cell.angle_alpha   90.00
_cell.angle_beta   90.00
_cell.angle_gamma   90.00
#
_symmetry.space_group_name_H-M   'P 1'
#
loop_
_entity.id
_entity.type
_entity.pdbx_description
1 polymer ?
#
loop_
_entity_poly.entity_id
_entity_poly.type
_entity_poly.pdbx_seq_one_letter_code
_entity_poly.pdbx_strand_id
1 'polypeptide(L)'
;MSLILLHNSILSVIVTSITFAVVFLLNYLHKRKAITTEVSRKVVHIGAGTLYLALRFYNDQGYFSKYLNICPNLLWTGILIWKSQNHSSSNRQKYDLVIGTMTRNNRGNELLRGPLFFNLVMIVCGTALYKTVLGALIMAILTWGDGLAAVVGVRYGSQRKIYGTKTFDGSMTFFLIGILASIIYISILIDFQSLNMLKIVLTSLLAAVIETITPSDFDNLTIPLSIFMLEPLEYILKQKRLILASGSPQRKQLLQSIGLNFDIIVSEFAEDLDLSTYKQNLDKYVIDTAEHKCRHVYEQMKLDENEKKKLIIIGADTMCSLDHVVYGKPTDREDAFRMIKTFSNNTHQVCTGVCILQGDLTMKTFSETTDVTFGPIDDETIQAYIETDEPMNKAGGYGIQALGATLVKKIDGDYFNVVGFPIYHFCTQLKGLLDPQIK
;
A
#
# COMPACT_ATOMS: atom_id res chain seq x y z
N MET A 1 -37.18 -4.48 23.58
CA MET A 1 -35.81 -4.74 23.12
C MET A 1 -35.90 -5.26 21.68
N SER A 2 -35.27 -4.62 20.69
CA SER A 2 -35.33 -5.12 19.31
C SER A 2 -34.70 -6.52 19.24
N LEU A 3 -35.25 -7.41 18.39
CA LEU A 3 -34.74 -8.78 18.21
C LEU A 3 -33.23 -8.78 17.86
N ILE A 4 -32.80 -7.77 17.11
CA ILE A 4 -31.41 -7.52 16.72
C ILE A 4 -30.53 -7.20 17.94
N LEU A 5 -31.00 -6.36 18.87
CA LEU A 5 -30.27 -6.03 20.09
C LEU A 5 -30.14 -7.26 20.98
N LEU A 6 -31.19 -8.08 21.11
CA LEU A 6 -31.13 -9.32 21.88
C LEU A 6 -30.11 -10.30 21.27
N HIS A 7 -30.15 -10.50 19.95
CA HIS A 7 -29.20 -11.36 19.22
C HIS A 7 -27.75 -10.93 19.44
N ASN A 8 -27.42 -9.66 19.16
CA ASN A 8 -26.06 -9.15 19.33
C ASN A 8 -25.60 -9.17 20.81
N SER A 9 -26.52 -8.98 21.77
CA SER A 9 -26.22 -9.10 23.19
C SER A 9 -25.87 -10.52 23.59
N ILE A 10 -26.67 -11.51 23.16
CA ILE A 10 -26.40 -12.93 23.43
C ILE A 10 -25.06 -13.33 22.83
N LEU A 11 -24.80 -12.96 21.58
CA LEU A 11 -23.54 -13.27 20.90
C LEU A 11 -22.34 -12.65 21.64
N SER A 12 -22.46 -11.40 22.11
CA SER A 12 -21.42 -10.74 22.90
C SER A 12 -21.14 -11.45 24.22
N VAL A 13 -22.17 -11.90 24.94
CA VAL A 13 -22.01 -12.68 26.18
C VAL A 13 -21.31 -14.01 25.88
N ILE A 14 -21.67 -14.70 24.80
CA ILE A 14 -21.03 -15.96 24.39
C ILE A 14 -19.55 -15.74 24.08
N VAL A 15 -19.22 -14.80 23.19
CA VAL A 15 -17.84 -14.51 22.78
C VAL A 15 -17.00 -14.08 23.99
N THR A 16 -17.54 -13.24 24.86
CA THR A 16 -16.89 -12.85 26.12
C THR A 16 -16.61 -14.07 26.99
N SER A 17 -17.61 -14.92 27.23
CA SER A 17 -17.49 -16.11 28.07
C SER A 17 -16.42 -17.07 27.55
N ILE A 18 -16.39 -17.32 26.23
CA ILE A 18 -15.38 -18.16 25.60
C ILE A 18 -13.99 -17.54 25.75
N THR A 19 -13.86 -16.21 25.58
CA THR A 19 -12.58 -15.51 25.73
C THR A 19 -11.99 -15.73 27.13
N PHE A 20 -12.81 -15.58 28.18
CA PHE A 20 -12.37 -15.84 29.56
C PHE A 20 -12.06 -17.33 29.79
N ALA A 21 -12.89 -18.24 29.28
CA ALA A 21 -12.68 -19.68 29.41
C ALA A 21 -11.34 -20.15 28.81
N VAL A 22 -10.96 -19.61 27.64
CA VAL A 22 -9.65 -19.89 27.02
C VAL A 22 -8.50 -19.48 27.93
N VAL A 23 -8.55 -18.28 28.53
CA VAL A 23 -7.50 -17.81 29.44
C VAL A 23 -7.42 -18.68 30.70
N PHE A 24 -8.56 -19.08 31.27
CA PHE A 24 -8.58 -19.99 32.42
C PHE A 24 -7.99 -21.37 32.08
N LEU A 25 -8.31 -21.93 30.91
CA LEU A 25 -7.77 -23.20 30.45
C LEU A 25 -6.25 -23.13 30.25
N LEU A 26 -5.74 -22.09 29.60
CA LEU A 26 -4.30 -21.93 29.36
C LEU A 26 -3.52 -21.80 30.66
N ASN A 27 -4.08 -21.09 31.64
CA ASN A 27 -3.50 -21.04 32.98
C ASN A 27 -3.50 -22.39 33.68
N TYR A 28 -4.58 -23.15 33.58
CA TYR A 28 -4.63 -24.49 34.14
C TYR A 28 -3.52 -25.39 33.55
N LEU A 29 -3.32 -25.33 32.24
CA LEU A 29 -2.24 -26.05 31.54
C LEU A 29 -0.85 -25.55 31.96
N HIS A 30 -0.68 -24.24 32.09
CA HIS A 30 0.58 -23.65 32.54
C HIS A 30 0.95 -24.03 33.98
N LYS A 31 -0.02 -24.01 34.91
CA LYS A 31 0.19 -24.48 36.31
C LYS A 31 0.62 -25.94 36.39
N ARG A 32 0.14 -26.78 35.45
CA ARG A 32 0.57 -28.18 35.31
C ARG A 32 1.91 -28.34 34.58
N LYS A 33 2.61 -27.24 34.29
CA LYS A 33 3.87 -27.20 33.50
C LYS A 33 3.75 -27.85 32.11
N ALA A 34 2.54 -27.92 31.56
CA ALA A 34 2.31 -28.49 30.23
C ALA A 34 2.72 -27.53 29.10
N ILE A 35 2.74 -26.21 29.36
CA ILE A 35 3.09 -25.16 28.40
C ILE A 35 3.93 -24.06 29.07
N THR A 36 4.85 -23.45 28.32
CA THR A 36 5.65 -22.29 28.79
C THR A 36 4.81 -21.01 28.81
N THR A 37 5.26 -19.99 29.56
CA THR A 37 4.60 -18.67 29.62
C THR A 37 4.53 -18.01 28.25
N GLU A 38 5.59 -18.15 27.45
CA GLU A 38 5.65 -17.60 26.09
C GLU A 38 4.62 -18.25 25.16
N VAL A 39 4.51 -19.59 25.19
CA VAL A 39 3.51 -20.34 24.43
C VAL A 39 2.11 -19.97 24.89
N SER A 40 1.87 -19.88 26.21
CA SER A 40 0.57 -19.46 26.76
C SER A 40 0.14 -18.09 26.23
N ARG A 41 1.02 -17.09 26.27
CA ARG A 41 0.73 -15.73 25.79
C ARG A 41 0.36 -15.72 24.30
N LYS A 42 1.07 -16.50 23.48
CA LYS A 42 0.86 -16.53 22.02
C LYS A 42 -0.37 -17.36 21.63
N VAL A 43 -0.71 -18.40 22.38
CA VAL A 43 -1.98 -19.12 22.21
C VAL A 43 -3.18 -18.23 22.59
N VAL A 44 -3.05 -17.34 23.59
CA VAL A 44 -4.07 -16.32 23.84
C VAL A 44 -4.27 -15.41 22.62
N HIS A 45 -3.20 -14.98 21.94
CA HIS A 45 -3.31 -14.13 20.73
C HIS A 45 -4.03 -14.86 19.58
N ILE A 46 -3.68 -16.11 19.30
CA ILE A 46 -4.32 -16.92 18.24
C ILE A 46 -5.78 -17.24 18.60
N GLY A 47 -6.03 -17.61 19.86
CA GLY A 47 -7.37 -17.91 20.37
C GLY A 47 -8.30 -16.71 20.33
N ALA A 48 -7.84 -15.56 20.85
CA ALA A 48 -8.56 -14.29 20.75
C ALA A 48 -8.78 -13.89 19.28
N GLY A 49 -7.76 -14.07 18.44
CA GLY A 49 -7.84 -13.94 16.98
C GLY A 49 -9.05 -14.67 16.39
N THR A 50 -9.10 -15.97 16.63
CA THR A 50 -10.15 -16.84 16.10
C THR A 50 -11.55 -16.38 16.53
N LEU A 51 -11.69 -15.84 17.75
CA LEU A 51 -12.97 -15.29 18.22
C LEU A 51 -13.39 -14.02 17.48
N TYR A 52 -12.47 -13.24 16.90
CA TYR A 52 -12.84 -12.11 16.05
C TYR A 52 -13.51 -12.52 14.74
N LEU A 53 -13.36 -13.78 14.29
CA LEU A 53 -14.16 -14.29 13.16
C LEU A 53 -15.66 -14.32 13.49
N ALA A 54 -16.04 -14.30 14.78
CA ALA A 54 -17.42 -14.19 15.21
C ALA A 54 -18.08 -12.85 14.84
N LEU A 55 -17.29 -11.82 14.47
CA LEU A 55 -17.81 -10.56 13.89
C LEU A 55 -18.75 -10.82 12.71
N ARG A 56 -18.55 -11.90 11.96
CA ARG A 56 -19.44 -12.32 10.87
C ARG A 56 -20.89 -12.54 11.30
N PHE A 57 -21.12 -12.98 12.54
CA PHE A 57 -22.44 -13.32 13.06
C PHE A 57 -23.17 -12.15 13.74
N TYR A 58 -22.49 -11.01 13.93
CA TYR A 58 -23.15 -9.79 14.39
C TYR A 58 -24.05 -9.24 13.28
N ASN A 59 -25.26 -8.85 13.66
CA ASN A 59 -26.23 -8.25 12.77
C ASN A 59 -25.99 -6.74 12.67
N ASP A 60 -25.80 -6.26 11.43
CA ASP A 60 -25.38 -4.90 11.11
C ASP A 60 -26.56 -3.90 10.98
N GLN A 61 -27.80 -4.38 10.95
CA GLN A 61 -28.99 -3.53 10.81
C GLN A 61 -29.32 -2.70 12.06
N GLY A 62 -28.79 -3.09 13.23
CA GLY A 62 -28.92 -2.32 14.47
C GLY A 62 -27.80 -1.27 14.58
N TYR A 63 -28.16 0.02 14.54
CA TYR A 63 -27.18 1.12 14.44
C TYR A 63 -26.06 1.07 15.50
N PHE A 64 -26.39 0.72 16.75
CA PHE A 64 -25.42 0.64 17.84
C PHE A 64 -25.09 -0.78 18.30
N SER A 65 -26.02 -1.74 18.19
CA SER A 65 -25.87 -3.07 18.82
C SER A 65 -24.74 -3.91 18.22
N LYS A 66 -24.31 -3.61 16.98
CA LYS A 66 -23.13 -4.24 16.37
C LYS A 66 -21.84 -3.98 17.17
N TYR A 67 -21.74 -2.84 17.86
CA TYR A 67 -20.57 -2.48 18.67
C TYR A 67 -20.50 -3.25 19.99
N LEU A 68 -21.50 -4.08 20.33
CA LEU A 68 -21.36 -5.03 21.43
C LEU A 68 -20.25 -6.07 21.19
N ASN A 69 -19.69 -6.15 19.97
CA ASN A 69 -18.54 -6.98 19.66
C ASN A 69 -17.27 -6.62 20.47
N ILE A 70 -17.11 -5.36 20.89
CA ILE A 70 -15.91 -4.94 21.64
C ILE A 70 -16.02 -5.16 23.15
N CYS A 71 -17.14 -5.69 23.66
CA CYS A 71 -17.30 -5.96 25.10
C CYS A 71 -16.18 -6.81 25.72
N PRO A 72 -15.71 -7.92 25.08
CA PRO A 72 -14.57 -8.67 25.60
C PRO A 72 -13.33 -7.80 25.78
N ASN A 73 -13.00 -6.97 24.77
CA ASN A 73 -11.84 -6.10 24.81
C ASN A 73 -11.95 -4.97 25.84
N LEU A 74 -13.13 -4.37 26.01
CA LEU A 74 -13.36 -3.36 27.04
C LEU A 74 -13.16 -3.93 28.45
N LEU A 75 -13.71 -5.12 28.70
CA LEU A 75 -13.53 -5.82 29.97
C LEU A 75 -12.05 -6.15 30.22
N TRP A 76 -11.36 -6.70 29.22
CA TRP A 76 -9.93 -6.98 29.33
C TRP A 76 -9.10 -5.72 29.53
N THR A 77 -9.40 -4.63 28.84
CA THR A 77 -8.73 -3.33 29.05
C THR A 77 -8.84 -2.88 30.51
N GLY A 78 -10.05 -2.92 31.08
CA GLY A 78 -10.28 -2.59 32.49
C GLY A 78 -9.50 -3.50 33.45
N ILE A 79 -9.50 -4.81 33.20
CA ILE A 79 -8.74 -5.79 33.99
C ILE A 79 -7.24 -5.54 33.92
N LEU A 80 -6.69 -5.26 32.73
CA LEU A 80 -5.26 -5.02 32.53
C LEU A 80 -4.80 -3.77 33.29
N ILE A 81 -5.57 -2.68 33.21
CA ILE A 81 -5.27 -1.43 33.92
C ILE A 81 -5.35 -1.65 35.43
N TRP A 82 -6.45 -2.23 35.91
CA TRP A 82 -6.67 -2.47 37.33
C TRP A 82 -5.60 -3.40 37.92
N LYS A 83 -5.26 -4.50 37.24
CA LYS A 83 -4.19 -5.42 37.66
C LYS A 83 -2.83 -4.74 37.65
N SER A 84 -2.52 -3.93 36.64
CA SER A 84 -1.25 -3.21 36.60
C SER A 84 -1.07 -2.25 37.78
N GLN A 85 -2.13 -1.57 38.22
CA GLN A 85 -2.08 -0.59 39.30
C GLN A 85 -2.05 -1.25 40.69
N ASN A 86 -2.76 -2.36 40.87
CA ASN A 86 -2.90 -3.02 42.18
C ASN A 86 -1.84 -4.11 42.45
N HIS A 87 -0.99 -4.42 41.47
CA HIS A 87 0.08 -5.39 41.65
C HIS A 87 1.27 -4.78 42.40
N SER A 88 1.26 -4.90 43.73
CA SER A 88 2.36 -4.44 44.59
C SER A 88 3.61 -5.32 44.45
N SER A 89 4.74 -4.69 44.09
CA SER A 89 6.07 -5.30 43.97
C SER A 89 6.61 -5.88 45.29
N SER A 90 5.99 -5.54 46.43
CA SER A 90 6.28 -6.07 47.76
C SER A 90 5.79 -7.52 47.96
N ASN A 91 4.79 -7.97 47.20
CA ASN A 91 4.09 -9.24 47.43
C ASN A 91 4.55 -10.35 46.46
N ARG A 92 5.87 -10.59 46.38
CA ARG A 92 6.54 -11.56 45.46
C ARG A 92 6.03 -13.01 45.50
N GLN A 93 5.10 -13.37 46.38
CA GLN A 93 4.68 -14.76 46.61
C GLN A 93 3.33 -15.19 46.03
N LYS A 94 2.48 -14.28 45.49
CA LYS A 94 1.17 -14.70 44.94
C LYS A 94 1.17 -14.65 43.41
N TYR A 95 1.27 -15.81 42.76
CA TYR A 95 1.14 -15.93 41.31
C TYR A 95 -0.21 -15.37 40.86
N ASP A 96 -0.18 -14.23 40.16
CA ASP A 96 -1.37 -13.66 39.52
C ASP A 96 -1.56 -14.29 38.14
N LEU A 97 -2.73 -14.91 37.95
CA LEU A 97 -3.12 -15.60 36.73
C LEU A 97 -2.98 -14.73 35.48
N VAL A 98 -3.39 -13.47 35.53
CA VAL A 98 -3.40 -12.59 34.35
C VAL A 98 -1.97 -12.15 34.03
N ILE A 99 -1.20 -11.80 35.04
CA ILE A 99 0.18 -11.33 34.85
C ILE A 99 1.06 -12.48 34.35
N GLY A 100 0.92 -13.68 34.93
CA GLY A 100 1.70 -14.85 34.56
C GLY A 100 1.38 -15.43 33.18
N THR A 101 0.25 -15.07 32.57
CA THR A 101 -0.15 -15.52 31.22
C THR A 101 0.08 -14.47 30.14
N MET A 102 0.09 -13.18 30.50
CA MET A 102 0.15 -12.08 29.53
C MET A 102 1.45 -11.27 29.54
N THR A 103 2.33 -11.47 30.53
CA THR A 103 3.61 -10.76 30.64
C THR A 103 4.79 -11.70 30.49
N ARG A 104 5.97 -11.16 30.16
CA ARG A 104 7.19 -11.95 29.95
C ARG A 104 7.95 -12.16 31.25
N ASN A 105 8.07 -11.09 32.05
CA ASN A 105 8.85 -11.13 33.29
C ASN A 105 7.97 -11.13 34.54
N ASN A 106 6.69 -11.45 34.41
CA ASN A 106 5.71 -11.46 35.50
C ASN A 106 5.61 -10.10 36.23
N ARG A 107 5.68 -8.99 35.48
CA ARG A 107 5.63 -7.62 36.00
C ARG A 107 4.31 -6.97 35.61
N GLY A 108 3.59 -6.42 36.58
CA GLY A 108 2.28 -5.78 36.34
C GLY A 108 2.31 -4.66 35.30
N ASN A 109 3.39 -3.87 35.24
CA ASN A 109 3.53 -2.76 34.29
C ASN A 109 3.66 -3.20 32.82
N GLU A 110 4.08 -4.44 32.55
CA GLU A 110 4.12 -4.99 31.18
C GLU A 110 2.71 -5.16 30.60
N LEU A 111 1.67 -5.27 31.44
CA LEU A 111 0.27 -5.33 30.99
C LEU A 111 -0.15 -4.07 30.23
N LEU A 112 0.43 -2.90 30.54
CA LEU A 112 0.13 -1.62 29.90
C LEU A 112 0.88 -1.41 28.57
N ARG A 113 1.67 -2.38 28.12
CA ARG A 113 2.40 -2.36 26.85
C ARG A 113 1.66 -3.24 25.82
N GLY A 114 2.35 -4.22 25.24
CA GLY A 114 1.82 -5.15 24.23
C GLY A 114 0.39 -5.64 24.47
N PRO A 115 0.01 -6.13 25.67
CA PRO A 115 -1.36 -6.61 25.93
C PRO A 115 -2.44 -5.51 25.87
N LEU A 116 -2.14 -4.32 26.40
CA LEU A 116 -3.07 -3.19 26.34
C LEU A 116 -3.16 -2.63 24.91
N PHE A 117 -2.02 -2.44 24.24
CA PHE A 117 -1.98 -1.97 22.84
C PHE A 117 -2.77 -2.90 21.92
N PHE A 118 -2.61 -4.22 22.08
CA PHE A 118 -3.40 -5.20 21.35
C PHE A 118 -4.91 -4.99 21.56
N ASN A 119 -5.36 -4.86 22.82
CA ASN A 119 -6.79 -4.63 23.11
C ASN A 119 -7.31 -3.33 22.52
N LEU A 120 -6.54 -2.24 22.61
CA LEU A 120 -6.93 -0.94 22.06
C LEU A 120 -7.07 -1.00 20.53
N VAL A 121 -6.11 -1.64 19.85
CA VAL A 121 -6.17 -1.82 18.39
C VAL A 121 -7.37 -2.68 17.99
N MET A 122 -7.67 -3.75 18.74
CA MET A 122 -8.86 -4.58 18.47
C MET A 122 -10.17 -3.83 18.71
N ILE A 123 -10.23 -2.90 19.68
CA ILE A 123 -11.38 -1.99 19.85
C ILE A 123 -11.54 -1.09 18.63
N VAL A 124 -10.45 -0.50 18.12
CA VAL A 124 -10.49 0.30 16.88
C VAL A 124 -10.95 -0.56 15.69
N CYS A 125 -10.46 -1.81 15.58
CA CYS A 125 -10.88 -2.72 14.53
C CYS A 125 -12.36 -3.13 14.64
N GLY A 126 -12.87 -3.32 15.86
CA GLY A 126 -14.27 -3.65 16.13
C GLY A 126 -15.23 -2.45 16.06
N THR A 127 -14.72 -1.23 15.88
CA THR A 127 -15.51 0.01 15.81
C THR A 127 -15.25 0.77 14.51
N ALA A 128 -14.14 1.51 14.43
CA ALA A 128 -13.80 2.39 13.31
C ALA A 128 -13.50 1.62 12.01
N LEU A 129 -12.89 0.42 12.12
CA LEU A 129 -12.61 -0.44 10.96
C LEU A 129 -13.52 -1.69 10.91
N TYR A 130 -14.71 -1.60 11.49
CA TYR A 130 -15.62 -2.73 11.57
C TYR A 130 -15.95 -3.29 10.19
N LYS A 131 -15.60 -4.56 9.96
CA LYS A 131 -15.78 -5.30 8.69
C LYS A 131 -15.20 -4.58 7.46
N THR A 132 -14.12 -3.83 7.61
CA THR A 132 -13.34 -3.30 6.46
C THR A 132 -12.17 -4.21 6.12
N VAL A 133 -11.69 -4.17 4.87
CA VAL A 133 -10.52 -4.96 4.43
C VAL A 133 -9.31 -4.63 5.30
N LEU A 134 -9.13 -3.36 5.65
CA LEU A 134 -8.06 -2.93 6.53
C LEU A 134 -8.19 -3.53 7.94
N GLY A 135 -9.37 -3.48 8.53
CA GLY A 135 -9.62 -4.08 9.85
C GLY A 135 -9.34 -5.58 9.84
N ALA A 136 -9.77 -6.29 8.80
CA ALA A 136 -9.49 -7.70 8.61
C ALA A 136 -7.99 -8.02 8.50
N LEU A 137 -7.23 -7.23 7.72
CA LEU A 137 -5.78 -7.36 7.59
C LEU A 137 -5.07 -7.17 8.94
N ILE A 138 -5.38 -6.09 9.66
CA ILE A 138 -4.77 -5.79 10.96
C ILE A 138 -5.07 -6.90 11.97
N MET A 139 -6.33 -7.35 12.05
CA MET A 139 -6.73 -8.43 12.95
C MET A 139 -6.00 -9.74 12.61
N ALA A 140 -5.93 -10.11 11.34
CA ALA A 140 -5.26 -11.34 10.89
C ALA A 140 -3.76 -11.35 11.24
N ILE A 141 -3.06 -10.25 10.94
CA ILE A 141 -1.62 -10.12 11.14
C ILE A 141 -1.26 -10.13 12.64
N LEU A 142 -1.96 -9.34 13.46
CA LEU A 142 -1.66 -9.24 14.89
C LEU A 142 -2.04 -10.49 15.69
N THR A 143 -2.95 -11.32 15.19
CA THR A 143 -3.43 -12.47 15.94
C THR A 143 -2.74 -13.74 15.49
N TRP A 144 -2.95 -14.14 14.24
CA TRP A 144 -2.42 -15.39 13.70
C TRP A 144 -0.99 -15.22 13.23
N GLY A 145 -0.68 -14.13 12.53
CA GLY A 145 0.69 -13.82 12.07
C GLY A 145 1.68 -13.76 13.22
N ASP A 146 1.51 -12.81 14.14
CA ASP A 146 2.37 -12.64 15.32
C ASP A 146 2.33 -13.84 16.29
N GLY A 147 1.16 -14.46 16.43
CA GLY A 147 0.95 -15.62 17.29
C GLY A 147 1.76 -16.83 16.85
N LEU A 148 1.59 -17.26 15.60
CA LEU A 148 2.22 -18.47 15.05
C LEU A 148 3.71 -18.26 14.74
N ALA A 149 4.11 -17.06 14.29
CA ALA A 149 5.51 -16.72 14.07
C ALA A 149 6.38 -16.93 15.30
N ALA A 150 5.88 -16.53 16.47
CA ALA A 150 6.58 -16.72 17.73
C ALA A 150 6.69 -18.20 18.12
N VAL A 151 5.64 -19.01 17.92
CA VAL A 151 5.68 -20.46 18.22
C VAL A 151 6.70 -21.18 17.34
N VAL A 152 6.73 -20.85 16.04
CA VAL A 152 7.70 -21.44 15.10
C VAL A 152 9.11 -20.92 15.39
N GLY A 153 9.27 -19.62 15.66
CA GLY A 153 10.56 -19.02 16.00
C GLY A 153 11.21 -19.65 17.24
N VAL A 154 10.42 -19.99 18.27
CA VAL A 154 10.92 -20.67 19.48
C VAL A 154 11.33 -22.12 19.21
N ARG A 155 10.63 -22.82 18.31
CA ARG A 155 10.81 -24.26 18.08
C ARG A 155 11.82 -24.60 16.98
N TYR A 156 11.87 -23.78 15.93
CA TYR A 156 12.63 -24.03 14.70
C TYR A 156 13.54 -22.87 14.32
N GLY A 157 13.57 -21.78 15.10
CA GLY A 157 14.46 -20.65 14.88
C GLY A 157 15.91 -21.12 14.85
N SER A 158 16.43 -21.30 13.63
CA SER A 158 17.85 -21.50 13.41
C SER A 158 18.60 -20.27 13.93
N GLN A 159 19.89 -20.42 14.26
CA GLN A 159 20.69 -19.38 14.93
C GLN A 159 20.86 -18.05 14.13
N ARG A 160 20.22 -17.92 12.96
CA ARG A 160 20.26 -16.74 12.09
C ARG A 160 19.29 -15.67 12.57
N LYS A 161 19.79 -14.81 13.44
CA LYS A 161 19.12 -13.56 13.82
C LYS A 161 19.16 -12.59 12.64
N ILE A 162 18.04 -11.96 12.32
CA ILE A 162 18.01 -10.85 11.35
C ILE A 162 18.41 -9.56 12.06
N TYR A 163 17.68 -9.22 13.12
CA TYR A 163 17.88 -8.00 13.88
C TYR A 163 17.37 -8.18 15.32
N GLY A 164 18.16 -7.71 16.29
CA GLY A 164 17.84 -7.84 17.71
C GLY A 164 17.61 -9.29 18.17
N THR A 165 16.38 -9.58 18.62
CA THR A 165 15.98 -10.92 19.11
C THR A 165 15.17 -11.72 18.08
N LYS A 166 14.91 -11.17 16.88
CA LYS A 166 14.04 -11.79 15.86
C LYS A 166 14.84 -12.70 14.91
N THR A 167 14.29 -13.87 14.62
CA THR A 167 14.90 -14.88 13.75
C THR A 167 14.32 -14.83 12.35
N PHE A 168 15.11 -15.27 11.35
CA PHE A 168 14.63 -15.37 9.98
C PHE A 168 13.39 -16.27 9.85
N ASP A 169 13.42 -17.42 10.51
CA ASP A 169 12.31 -18.37 10.48
C ASP A 169 11.04 -17.78 11.11
N GLY A 170 11.19 -16.95 12.15
CA GLY A 170 10.10 -16.21 12.78
C GLY A 170 9.48 -15.18 11.83
N SER A 171 10.29 -14.28 11.26
CA SER A 171 9.80 -13.22 10.36
C SER A 171 9.26 -13.78 9.03
N MET A 172 9.84 -14.86 8.50
CA MET A 172 9.29 -15.57 7.33
C MET A 172 7.95 -16.22 7.64
N THR A 173 7.81 -16.85 8.81
CA THR A 173 6.53 -17.39 9.26
C THR A 173 5.49 -16.29 9.45
N PHE A 174 5.88 -15.16 10.04
CA PHE A 174 5.02 -13.98 10.20
C PHE A 174 4.46 -13.52 8.85
N PHE A 175 5.32 -13.42 7.83
CA PHE A 175 4.93 -13.04 6.48
C PHE A 175 3.96 -14.04 5.84
N LEU A 176 4.31 -15.33 5.81
CA LEU A 176 3.52 -16.36 5.14
C LEU A 176 2.17 -16.61 5.84
N ILE A 177 2.18 -16.67 7.17
CA ILE A 177 0.95 -16.82 7.96
C ILE A 177 0.12 -15.53 7.90
N GLY A 178 0.75 -14.36 7.88
CA GLY A 178 0.07 -13.08 7.67
C GLY A 178 -0.75 -13.07 6.38
N ILE A 179 -0.20 -13.58 5.27
CA ILE A 179 -0.91 -13.73 4.00
C ILE A 179 -2.09 -14.70 4.15
N LEU A 180 -1.85 -15.91 4.67
CA LEU A 180 -2.88 -16.95 4.78
C LEU A 180 -4.03 -16.49 5.71
N ALA A 181 -3.70 -15.94 6.86
CA ALA A 181 -4.66 -15.42 7.82
C ALA A 181 -5.47 -14.27 7.19
N SER A 182 -4.82 -13.36 6.46
CA SER A 182 -5.50 -12.25 5.79
C SER A 182 -6.54 -12.74 4.77
N ILE A 183 -6.20 -13.76 3.96
CA ILE A 183 -7.14 -14.37 3.02
C ILE A 183 -8.37 -14.93 3.76
N ILE A 184 -8.13 -15.65 4.86
CA ILE A 184 -9.21 -16.26 5.67
C ILE A 184 -10.09 -15.17 6.29
N TYR A 185 -9.50 -14.16 6.92
CA TYR A 185 -10.24 -13.08 7.58
C TYR A 185 -11.08 -12.27 6.58
N ILE A 186 -10.50 -11.88 5.44
CA ILE A 186 -11.25 -11.12 4.41
C ILE A 186 -12.40 -11.98 3.87
N SER A 187 -12.14 -13.24 3.55
CA SER A 187 -13.17 -14.15 3.01
C SER A 187 -14.32 -14.38 3.97
N ILE A 188 -14.05 -14.45 5.28
CA ILE A 188 -15.07 -14.72 6.30
C ILE A 188 -15.80 -13.44 6.71
N LEU A 189 -15.08 -12.34 6.97
CA LEU A 189 -15.64 -11.13 7.57
C LEU A 189 -16.28 -10.19 6.56
N ILE A 190 -15.82 -10.23 5.31
CA ILE A 190 -16.23 -9.31 4.24
C ILE A 190 -16.87 -10.14 3.12
N ASP A 191 -16.06 -10.58 2.16
CA ASP A 191 -16.41 -11.51 1.10
C ASP A 191 -15.14 -11.95 0.35
N PHE A 192 -15.27 -12.98 -0.49
CA PHE A 192 -14.16 -13.50 -1.30
C PHE A 192 -13.77 -12.55 -2.45
N GLN A 193 -14.69 -11.73 -2.94
CA GLN A 193 -14.46 -10.82 -4.06
C GLN A 193 -13.58 -9.61 -3.68
N SER A 194 -13.55 -9.26 -2.39
CA SER A 194 -12.74 -8.21 -1.80
C SER A 194 -11.27 -8.60 -1.65
N LEU A 195 -10.89 -9.84 -2.01
CA LEU A 195 -9.51 -10.29 -1.98
C LEU A 195 -8.67 -9.57 -3.05
N ASN A 196 -7.67 -8.83 -2.59
CA ASN A 196 -6.61 -8.28 -3.43
C ASN A 196 -5.27 -8.89 -3.00
N MET A 197 -4.78 -9.86 -3.78
CA MET A 197 -3.56 -10.60 -3.45
C MET A 197 -2.33 -9.70 -3.37
N LEU A 198 -2.20 -8.71 -4.27
CA LEU A 198 -1.09 -7.76 -4.24
C LEU A 198 -1.10 -6.96 -2.94
N LYS A 199 -2.28 -6.43 -2.56
CA LYS A 199 -2.44 -5.68 -1.30
C LYS A 199 -2.12 -6.54 -0.09
N ILE A 200 -2.61 -7.78 -0.04
CA ILE A 200 -2.34 -8.70 1.07
C ILE A 200 -0.84 -8.99 1.20
N VAL A 201 -0.16 -9.28 0.08
CA VAL A 201 1.28 -9.56 0.05
C VAL A 201 2.09 -8.34 0.47
N LEU A 202 1.83 -7.16 -0.11
CA LEU A 202 2.55 -5.93 0.23
C LEU A 202 2.34 -5.52 1.69
N THR A 203 1.11 -5.62 2.19
CA THR A 203 0.79 -5.31 3.59
C THR A 203 1.48 -6.27 4.54
N SER A 204 1.48 -7.58 4.23
CA SER A 204 2.15 -8.60 5.04
C SER A 204 3.67 -8.42 5.03
N LEU A 205 4.25 -8.03 3.89
CA LEU A 205 5.67 -7.74 3.75
C LEU A 205 6.07 -6.52 4.58
N LEU A 206 5.33 -5.42 4.45
CA LEU A 206 5.56 -4.22 5.27
C LEU A 206 5.46 -4.57 6.76
N ALA A 207 4.41 -5.28 7.16
CA ALA A 207 4.23 -5.69 8.55
C ALA A 207 5.41 -6.53 9.07
N ALA A 208 5.95 -7.46 8.26
CA ALA A 208 7.12 -8.27 8.62
C ALA A 208 8.40 -7.42 8.78
N VAL A 209 8.60 -6.43 7.91
CA VAL A 209 9.73 -5.49 8.01
C VAL A 209 9.61 -4.65 9.28
N ILE A 210 8.43 -4.08 9.54
CA ILE A 210 8.17 -3.27 10.74
C ILE A 210 8.30 -4.11 12.02
N GLU A 211 7.83 -5.36 12.01
CA GLU A 211 7.98 -6.32 13.11
C GLU A 211 9.46 -6.60 13.44
N THR A 212 10.30 -6.67 12.42
CA THR A 212 11.74 -6.96 12.58
C THR A 212 12.49 -5.79 13.23
N ILE A 213 12.12 -4.55 12.91
CA ILE A 213 12.82 -3.34 13.38
C ILE A 213 12.24 -2.76 14.68
N THR A 214 10.99 -3.10 15.03
CA THR A 214 10.32 -2.54 16.22
C THR A 214 10.68 -3.34 17.49
N PRO A 215 10.91 -2.67 18.64
CA PRO A 215 10.95 -3.33 19.93
C PRO A 215 9.66 -4.12 20.22
N SER A 216 9.81 -5.37 20.68
CA SER A 216 8.72 -6.34 20.82
C SER A 216 7.67 -6.05 21.91
N ASP A 217 7.72 -4.87 22.53
CA ASP A 217 6.71 -4.37 23.47
C ASP A 217 5.75 -3.37 22.79
N PHE A 218 6.10 -2.90 21.59
CA PHE A 218 5.39 -1.87 20.82
C PHE A 218 4.93 -2.35 19.44
N ASP A 219 5.35 -3.55 19.01
CA ASP A 219 4.98 -4.17 17.72
C ASP A 219 3.46 -4.23 17.52
N ASN A 220 2.71 -4.54 18.58
CA ASN A 220 1.24 -4.53 18.58
C ASN A 220 0.60 -3.15 18.31
N LEU A 221 1.37 -2.06 18.34
CA LEU A 221 0.93 -0.70 18.02
C LEU A 221 1.54 -0.21 16.69
N THR A 222 2.84 -0.42 16.47
CA THR A 222 3.54 0.10 15.28
C THR A 222 3.12 -0.60 13.98
N ILE A 223 2.86 -1.91 14.02
CA ILE A 223 2.43 -2.67 12.85
C ILE A 223 1.08 -2.12 12.32
N PRO A 224 0.00 -2.03 13.13
CA PRO A 224 -1.23 -1.41 12.70
C PRO A 224 -1.04 0.01 12.19
N LEU A 225 -0.29 0.86 12.92
CA LEU A 225 -0.07 2.25 12.51
C LEU A 225 0.60 2.35 11.13
N SER A 226 1.60 1.51 10.86
CA SER A 226 2.27 1.47 9.55
C SER A 226 1.32 1.07 8.42
N ILE A 227 0.42 0.12 8.69
CA ILE A 227 -0.60 -0.33 7.75
C ILE A 227 -1.67 0.77 7.55
N PHE A 228 -2.06 1.46 8.63
CA PHE A 228 -2.96 2.62 8.58
C PHE A 228 -2.39 3.77 7.75
N MET A 229 -1.09 4.05 7.83
CA MET A 229 -0.48 5.14 7.06
C MET A 229 -0.51 4.91 5.53
N LEU A 230 -0.73 3.67 5.07
CA LEU A 230 -0.91 3.37 3.66
C LEU A 230 -2.35 3.63 3.15
N GLU A 231 -3.36 3.62 4.02
CA GLU A 231 -4.78 3.68 3.62
C GLU A 231 -5.25 5.07 3.14
N PRO A 232 -4.86 6.21 3.73
CA PRO A 232 -5.31 7.53 3.26
C PRO A 232 -5.03 7.76 1.78
N LEU A 233 -3.89 7.27 1.29
CA LEU A 233 -3.55 7.37 -0.13
C LEU A 233 -4.52 6.57 -1.00
N GLU A 234 -4.83 5.32 -0.62
CA GLU A 234 -5.76 4.44 -1.36
C GLU A 234 -7.23 4.90 -1.25
N TYR A 235 -7.65 5.43 -0.09
CA TYR A 235 -9.00 5.92 0.17
C TYR A 235 -9.29 7.21 -0.61
N ILE A 236 -8.35 8.16 -0.63
CA ILE A 236 -8.52 9.40 -1.40
C ILE A 236 -8.57 9.09 -2.90
N LEU A 237 -7.76 8.15 -3.38
CA LEU A 237 -7.77 7.71 -4.78
C LEU A 237 -9.05 6.95 -5.15
N LYS A 238 -9.65 6.18 -4.23
CA LYS A 238 -10.92 5.46 -4.47
C LYS A 238 -12.16 6.35 -4.48
N GLN A 239 -12.12 7.53 -3.84
CA GLN A 239 -13.23 8.49 -3.90
C GLN A 239 -13.19 9.39 -5.13
N LYS A 240 -12.08 9.37 -5.88
CA LYS A 240 -11.88 10.14 -7.09
C LYS A 240 -11.98 9.22 -8.31
N ARG A 241 -12.61 9.71 -9.37
CA ARG A 241 -12.57 9.07 -10.68
C ARG A 241 -11.32 9.57 -11.39
N LEU A 242 -10.32 8.70 -11.52
CA LEU A 242 -9.10 9.02 -12.27
C LEU A 242 -9.31 8.72 -13.75
N ILE A 243 -8.81 9.60 -14.61
CA ILE A 243 -8.80 9.43 -16.06
C ILE A 243 -7.39 9.67 -16.58
N LEU A 244 -6.88 8.73 -17.36
CA LEU A 244 -5.67 8.91 -18.14
C LEU A 244 -6.03 9.44 -19.53
N ALA A 245 -5.65 10.70 -19.79
CA ALA A 245 -5.80 11.40 -21.07
C ALA A 245 -4.71 11.01 -22.08
N SER A 246 -4.38 9.72 -22.20
CA SER A 246 -3.28 9.23 -23.03
C SER A 246 -3.56 7.87 -23.64
N GLY A 247 -3.22 7.72 -24.92
CA GLY A 247 -3.25 6.44 -25.63
C GLY A 247 -1.99 5.59 -25.46
N SER A 248 -0.96 6.05 -24.71
CA SER A 248 0.30 5.32 -24.57
C SER A 248 0.13 4.04 -23.74
N PRO A 249 0.47 2.85 -24.29
CA PRO A 249 0.46 1.60 -23.54
C PRO A 249 1.44 1.60 -22.37
N GLN A 250 2.59 2.26 -22.51
CA GLN A 250 3.64 2.34 -21.49
C GLN A 250 3.15 3.12 -20.26
N ARG A 251 2.55 4.30 -20.48
CA ARG A 251 1.99 5.12 -19.38
C ARG A 251 0.89 4.39 -18.64
N LYS A 252 0.02 3.69 -19.38
CA LYS A 252 -1.02 2.82 -18.80
C LYS A 252 -0.40 1.76 -17.90
N GLN A 253 0.57 1.00 -18.40
CA GLN A 253 1.22 -0.07 -17.64
C GLN A 253 1.94 0.46 -16.39
N LEU A 254 2.66 1.58 -16.51
CA LEU A 254 3.35 2.22 -15.38
C LEU A 254 2.38 2.63 -14.27
N LEU A 255 1.32 3.37 -14.60
CA LEU A 255 0.35 3.83 -13.61
C LEU A 255 -0.45 2.66 -13.00
N GLN A 256 -0.74 1.60 -13.78
CA GLN A 256 -1.35 0.38 -13.24
C GLN A 256 -0.41 -0.38 -12.30
N SER A 257 0.90 -0.39 -12.58
CA SER A 257 1.89 -1.10 -11.76
C SER A 257 2.01 -0.53 -10.33
N ILE A 258 1.69 0.75 -10.14
CA ILE A 258 1.64 1.41 -8.82
C ILE A 258 0.25 1.33 -8.16
N GLY A 259 -0.66 0.54 -8.72
CA GLY A 259 -1.98 0.25 -8.13
C GLY A 259 -3.06 1.28 -8.40
N LEU A 260 -2.86 2.20 -9.37
CA LEU A 260 -3.90 3.15 -9.77
C LEU A 260 -4.92 2.49 -10.69
N ASN A 261 -6.20 2.68 -10.36
CA ASN A 261 -7.32 2.38 -11.24
C ASN A 261 -7.80 3.68 -11.89
N PHE A 262 -7.88 3.71 -13.22
CA PHE A 262 -8.29 4.88 -14.00
C PHE A 262 -8.98 4.46 -15.28
N ASP A 263 -9.91 5.30 -15.75
CA ASP A 263 -10.47 5.19 -17.08
C ASP A 263 -9.47 5.73 -18.10
N ILE A 264 -9.53 5.25 -19.34
CA ILE A 264 -8.71 5.77 -20.44
C ILE A 264 -9.64 6.52 -21.38
N ILE A 265 -9.40 7.80 -21.55
CA ILE A 265 -10.05 8.63 -22.56
C ILE A 265 -8.93 9.29 -23.35
N VAL A 266 -8.67 8.80 -24.55
CA VAL A 266 -7.58 9.34 -25.37
C VAL A 266 -7.98 10.73 -25.86
N SER A 267 -7.10 11.72 -25.65
CA SER A 267 -7.30 13.06 -26.19
C SER A 267 -7.06 13.06 -27.70
N GLU A 268 -7.96 13.71 -28.44
CA GLU A 268 -7.83 13.94 -29.89
C GLU A 268 -7.20 15.32 -30.20
N PHE A 269 -6.70 16.01 -29.18
CA PHE A 269 -5.95 17.26 -29.36
C PHE A 269 -4.76 17.02 -30.30
N ALA A 270 -4.68 17.79 -31.39
CA ALA A 270 -3.55 17.76 -32.31
C ALA A 270 -2.30 18.23 -31.56
N GLU A 271 -1.26 17.39 -31.50
CA GLU A 271 0.04 17.72 -30.88
C GLU A 271 0.85 18.68 -31.79
N ASP A 272 0.23 19.78 -32.24
CA ASP A 272 0.73 20.67 -33.29
C ASP A 272 1.05 22.10 -32.81
N LEU A 273 1.23 22.28 -31.50
CA LEU A 273 1.69 23.54 -30.93
C LEU A 273 2.98 24.00 -31.62
N ASP A 274 3.04 25.30 -31.96
CA ASP A 274 4.20 25.87 -32.65
C ASP A 274 5.42 25.93 -31.72
N LEU A 275 6.33 24.98 -31.87
CA LEU A 275 7.60 24.87 -31.15
C LEU A 275 8.42 26.18 -31.17
N SER A 276 8.30 27.00 -32.22
CA SER A 276 9.06 28.25 -32.34
C SER A 276 8.67 29.28 -31.26
N THR A 277 7.41 29.23 -30.80
CA THR A 277 6.90 30.13 -29.74
C THR A 277 7.51 29.85 -28.36
N TYR A 278 8.07 28.65 -28.18
CA TYR A 278 8.63 28.19 -26.91
C TYR A 278 10.09 28.57 -26.69
N LYS A 279 10.76 29.20 -27.68
CA LYS A 279 12.15 29.70 -27.55
C LYS A 279 13.12 28.66 -26.94
N GLN A 280 13.06 27.41 -27.41
CA GLN A 280 13.86 26.27 -26.91
C GLN A 280 13.54 25.81 -25.47
N ASN A 281 12.45 26.28 -24.87
CA ASN A 281 11.97 25.78 -23.57
C ASN A 281 11.10 24.52 -23.79
N LEU A 282 11.77 23.36 -23.90
CA LEU A 282 11.10 22.08 -24.10
C LEU A 282 10.19 21.71 -22.92
N ASP A 283 10.62 22.00 -21.69
CA ASP A 283 9.84 21.74 -20.47
C ASP A 283 8.45 22.37 -20.57
N LYS A 284 8.38 23.63 -20.98
CA LYS A 284 7.11 24.35 -21.14
C LYS A 284 6.28 23.77 -22.29
N TYR A 285 6.91 23.37 -23.40
CA TYR A 285 6.20 22.77 -24.53
C TYR A 285 5.48 21.47 -24.13
N VAL A 286 6.19 20.55 -23.47
CA VAL A 286 5.59 19.27 -23.05
C VAL A 286 4.53 19.46 -21.96
N ILE A 287 4.72 20.45 -21.07
CA ILE A 287 3.71 20.83 -20.06
C ILE A 287 2.45 21.36 -20.73
N ASP A 288 2.57 22.33 -21.64
CA ASP A 288 1.41 22.94 -22.31
C ASP A 288 0.68 21.89 -23.15
N THR A 289 1.41 21.01 -23.84
CA THR A 289 0.80 19.89 -24.60
C THR A 289 0.04 18.93 -23.67
N ALA A 290 0.61 18.57 -22.52
CA ALA A 290 -0.07 17.74 -21.53
C ALA A 290 -1.33 18.42 -20.95
N GLU A 291 -1.28 19.74 -20.74
CA GLU A 291 -2.42 20.54 -20.30
C GLU A 291 -3.56 20.54 -21.33
N HIS A 292 -3.26 20.82 -22.60
CA HIS A 292 -4.26 20.80 -23.67
C HIS A 292 -4.94 19.43 -23.79
N LYS A 293 -4.19 18.34 -23.62
CA LYS A 293 -4.75 16.99 -23.58
C LYS A 293 -5.77 16.81 -22.46
N CYS A 294 -5.44 17.26 -21.24
CA CYS A 294 -6.34 17.24 -20.10
C CYS A 294 -7.60 18.07 -20.32
N ARG A 295 -7.44 19.31 -20.81
CA ARG A 295 -8.56 20.23 -21.08
C ARG A 295 -9.51 19.69 -22.13
N HIS A 296 -8.97 19.17 -23.23
CA HIS A 296 -9.77 18.55 -24.28
C HIS A 296 -10.63 17.40 -23.74
N VAL A 297 -10.04 16.49 -22.96
CA VAL A 297 -10.80 15.40 -22.31
C VAL A 297 -11.85 15.98 -21.35
N TYR A 298 -11.50 16.97 -20.53
CA TYR A 298 -12.42 17.60 -19.60
C TYR A 298 -13.64 18.24 -20.30
N GLU A 299 -13.42 18.95 -21.40
CA GLU A 299 -14.47 19.65 -22.16
C GLU A 299 -15.43 18.70 -22.89
N GLN A 300 -14.93 17.52 -23.30
CA GLN A 300 -15.77 16.48 -23.91
C GLN A 300 -16.68 15.77 -22.88
N MET A 301 -16.34 15.83 -21.59
CA MET A 301 -17.05 15.12 -20.55
C MET A 301 -18.31 15.87 -20.09
N LYS A 302 -19.47 15.26 -20.36
CA LYS A 302 -20.77 15.71 -19.88
C LYS A 302 -21.05 15.14 -18.48
N LEU A 303 -20.44 15.74 -17.47
CA LEU A 303 -20.61 15.35 -16.06
C LEU A 303 -21.38 16.40 -15.27
N ASP A 304 -22.12 15.97 -14.25
CA ASP A 304 -22.71 16.88 -13.28
C ASP A 304 -21.67 17.46 -12.31
N GLU A 305 -22.05 18.48 -11.53
CA GLU A 305 -21.14 19.16 -10.60
C GLU A 305 -20.61 18.26 -9.46
N ASN A 306 -21.37 17.23 -9.07
CA ASN A 306 -20.92 16.28 -8.05
C ASN A 306 -19.91 15.27 -8.61
N GLU A 307 -20.09 14.86 -9.86
CA GLU A 307 -19.16 14.00 -10.59
C GLU A 307 -17.85 14.74 -10.90
N LYS A 308 -17.92 16.00 -11.35
CA LYS A 308 -16.74 16.86 -11.59
C LYS A 308 -15.90 17.04 -10.33
N LYS A 309 -16.51 17.27 -9.16
CA LYS A 309 -15.77 17.38 -7.88
C LYS A 309 -14.97 16.12 -7.53
N LYS A 310 -15.31 14.97 -8.11
CA LYS A 310 -14.60 13.70 -7.90
C LYS A 310 -13.60 13.40 -9.01
N LEU A 311 -13.52 14.22 -10.05
CA LEU A 311 -12.72 13.94 -11.23
C LEU A 311 -11.26 14.36 -11.06
N ILE A 312 -10.35 13.51 -11.50
CA ILE A 312 -8.94 13.82 -11.73
C ILE A 312 -8.56 13.32 -13.13
N ILE A 313 -8.08 14.22 -13.98
CA ILE A 313 -7.58 13.89 -15.33
C ILE A 313 -6.06 14.04 -15.32
N ILE A 314 -5.37 13.04 -15.87
CA ILE A 314 -3.92 12.96 -15.94
C ILE A 314 -3.52 12.96 -17.42
N GLY A 315 -2.80 13.98 -17.83
CA GLY A 315 -2.25 14.14 -19.17
C GLY A 315 -0.74 14.10 -19.12
N ALA A 316 -0.11 13.57 -20.17
CA ALA A 316 1.34 13.59 -20.29
C ALA A 316 1.78 13.66 -21.75
N ASP A 317 2.93 14.28 -21.94
CA ASP A 317 3.61 14.40 -23.23
C ASP A 317 5.10 14.17 -23.05
N THR A 318 5.74 13.45 -23.98
CA THR A 318 7.16 13.08 -23.88
C THR A 318 7.83 13.36 -25.21
N MET A 319 8.94 14.10 -25.16
CA MET A 319 9.76 14.45 -26.31
C MET A 319 11.23 14.21 -26.00
N CYS A 320 12.04 13.95 -27.03
CA CYS A 320 13.49 13.94 -26.91
C CYS A 320 14.09 15.25 -27.43
N SER A 321 15.27 15.64 -26.96
CA SER A 321 16.04 16.72 -27.57
C SER A 321 17.54 16.47 -27.58
N LEU A 322 18.20 16.93 -28.63
CA LEU A 322 19.66 16.96 -28.75
C LEU A 322 20.04 18.26 -29.46
N ASP A 323 21.01 19.01 -28.91
CA ASP A 323 21.51 20.27 -29.48
C ASP A 323 20.38 21.25 -29.88
N HIS A 324 19.40 21.41 -28.99
CA HIS A 324 18.20 22.25 -29.18
C HIS A 324 17.22 21.80 -30.29
N VAL A 325 17.48 20.67 -30.94
CA VAL A 325 16.54 20.04 -31.87
C VAL A 325 15.63 19.10 -31.09
N VAL A 326 14.32 19.20 -31.32
CA VAL A 326 13.30 18.41 -30.64
C VAL A 326 12.87 17.24 -31.54
N TYR A 327 12.73 16.06 -30.95
CA TYR A 327 12.41 14.81 -31.61
C TYR A 327 11.15 14.21 -30.98
N GLY A 328 10.06 14.20 -31.75
CA GLY A 328 8.82 13.53 -31.40
C GLY A 328 8.84 12.05 -31.79
N LYS A 329 7.68 11.52 -32.18
CA LYS A 329 7.58 10.19 -32.79
C LYS A 329 8.08 10.27 -34.24
N PRO A 330 8.83 9.28 -34.73
CA PRO A 330 9.25 9.26 -36.13
C PRO A 330 8.03 9.14 -37.05
N THR A 331 8.04 9.87 -38.16
CA THR A 331 6.93 9.84 -39.14
C THR A 331 6.96 8.60 -40.03
N ASP A 332 8.15 8.08 -40.30
CA ASP A 332 8.43 6.93 -41.13
C ASP A 332 9.74 6.23 -40.69
N ARG A 333 10.12 5.16 -41.39
CA ARG A 333 11.30 4.35 -41.05
C ARG A 333 12.60 5.12 -41.31
N GLU A 334 12.63 5.94 -42.35
CA GLU A 334 13.77 6.78 -42.70
C GLU A 334 14.02 7.84 -41.62
N ASP A 335 12.96 8.42 -41.08
CA ASP A 335 13.01 9.36 -39.97
C ASP A 335 13.49 8.69 -38.69
N ALA A 336 13.00 7.47 -38.39
CA ALA A 336 13.51 6.67 -37.27
C ALA A 336 15.01 6.39 -37.40
N PHE A 337 15.49 6.03 -38.60
CA PHE A 337 16.92 5.83 -38.87
C PHE A 337 17.73 7.09 -38.59
N ARG A 338 17.27 8.24 -39.12
CA ARG A 338 17.90 9.54 -38.90
C ARG A 338 17.98 9.91 -37.42
N MET A 339 16.90 9.70 -36.66
CA MET A 339 16.87 9.94 -35.21
C MET A 339 17.89 9.08 -34.46
N ILE A 340 17.83 7.76 -34.63
CA ILE A 340 18.72 6.82 -33.92
C ILE A 340 20.18 7.07 -34.29
N LYS A 341 20.46 7.33 -35.58
CA LYS A 341 21.80 7.64 -36.04
C LYS A 341 22.35 8.92 -35.41
N THR A 342 21.50 9.93 -35.25
CA THR A 342 21.84 11.20 -34.60
C THR A 342 22.15 10.99 -33.11
N PHE A 343 21.43 10.10 -32.42
CA PHE A 343 21.68 9.80 -31.01
C PHE A 343 22.90 8.91 -30.77
N SER A 344 23.31 8.07 -31.75
CA SER A 344 24.50 7.22 -31.63
C SER A 344 25.74 8.00 -31.16
N ASN A 345 26.42 7.51 -30.11
CA ASN A 345 27.53 8.16 -29.40
C ASN A 345 27.25 9.52 -28.74
N ASN A 346 26.00 9.98 -28.71
CA ASN A 346 25.61 11.25 -28.10
C ASN A 346 24.78 11.03 -26.82
N THR A 347 24.65 12.10 -26.04
CA THR A 347 23.73 12.17 -24.91
C THR A 347 22.60 13.13 -25.27
N HIS A 348 21.39 12.62 -25.38
CA HIS A 348 20.18 13.40 -25.59
C HIS A 348 19.34 13.45 -24.32
N GLN A 349 18.42 14.41 -24.27
CA GLN A 349 17.48 14.60 -23.18
C GLN A 349 16.14 13.96 -23.51
N VAL A 350 15.54 13.28 -22.54
CA VAL A 350 14.14 12.86 -22.58
C VAL A 350 13.37 13.72 -21.58
N CYS A 351 12.42 14.49 -22.07
CA CYS A 351 11.62 15.40 -21.27
C CYS A 351 10.15 14.96 -21.31
N THR A 352 9.55 14.72 -20.14
CA THR A 352 8.11 14.44 -20.01
C THR A 352 7.42 15.53 -19.22
N GLY A 353 6.42 16.16 -19.83
CA GLY A 353 5.49 17.08 -19.16
C GLY A 353 4.28 16.31 -18.68
N VAL A 354 3.81 16.64 -17.48
CA VAL A 354 2.63 16.03 -16.85
C VAL A 354 1.68 17.12 -16.37
N CYS A 355 0.38 16.91 -16.61
CA CYS A 355 -0.70 17.72 -16.09
C CYS A 355 -1.65 16.87 -15.24
N ILE A 356 -1.95 17.33 -14.04
CA ILE A 356 -2.99 16.78 -13.16
C ILE A 356 -4.09 17.85 -13.03
N LEU A 357 -5.24 17.60 -13.65
CA LEU A 357 -6.40 18.48 -13.68
C LEU A 357 -7.49 17.94 -12.74
N GLN A 358 -7.93 18.74 -11.78
CA GLN A 358 -9.11 18.46 -10.95
C GLN A 358 -10.37 19.00 -11.63
N GLY A 359 -11.52 18.43 -11.32
CA GLY A 359 -12.77 18.87 -11.96
C GLY A 359 -13.31 20.23 -11.51
N ASP A 360 -12.65 20.94 -10.60
CA ASP A 360 -12.86 22.37 -10.33
C ASP A 360 -11.94 23.28 -11.18
N LEU A 361 -11.24 22.70 -12.17
CA LEU A 361 -10.24 23.33 -13.02
C LEU A 361 -8.92 23.70 -12.32
N THR A 362 -8.72 23.28 -11.07
CA THR A 362 -7.42 23.39 -10.43
C THR A 362 -6.42 22.45 -11.12
N MET A 363 -5.23 22.95 -11.42
CA MET A 363 -4.20 22.19 -12.13
C MET A 363 -2.87 22.17 -11.37
N LYS A 364 -2.18 21.04 -11.48
CA LYS A 364 -0.75 20.91 -11.16
C LYS A 364 -0.02 20.42 -12.40
N THR A 365 0.95 21.19 -12.86
CA THR A 365 1.81 20.86 -13.98
C THR A 365 3.26 20.82 -13.55
N PHE A 366 4.03 19.94 -14.17
CA PHE A 366 5.47 19.79 -13.93
C PHE A 366 6.10 19.04 -15.12
N SER A 367 7.41 19.14 -15.26
CA SER A 367 8.20 18.32 -16.19
C SER A 367 9.30 17.58 -15.43
N GLU A 368 9.78 16.51 -16.05
CA GLU A 368 10.99 15.80 -15.63
C GLU A 368 11.88 15.60 -16.86
N THR A 369 13.18 15.84 -16.70
CA THR A 369 14.17 15.71 -17.78
C THR A 369 15.25 14.72 -17.37
N THR A 370 15.65 13.84 -18.28
CA THR A 370 16.62 12.78 -18.02
C THR A 370 17.58 12.63 -19.18
N ASP A 371 18.87 12.60 -18.87
CA ASP A 371 19.94 12.44 -19.87
C ASP A 371 20.11 10.96 -20.20
N VAL A 372 20.10 10.63 -21.50
CA VAL A 372 20.27 9.27 -22.01
C VAL A 372 21.43 9.25 -22.99
N THR A 373 22.44 8.43 -22.71
CA THR A 373 23.62 8.28 -23.56
C THR A 373 23.51 6.99 -24.37
N PHE A 374 23.59 7.09 -25.70
CA PHE A 374 23.70 5.91 -26.56
C PHE A 374 25.15 5.47 -26.74
N GLY A 375 25.34 4.17 -26.99
CA GLY A 375 26.61 3.62 -27.45
C GLY A 375 26.90 3.96 -28.92
N PRO A 376 28.03 3.50 -29.46
CA PRO A 376 28.25 3.48 -30.90
C PRO A 376 27.31 2.46 -31.55
N ILE A 377 26.57 2.87 -32.58
CA ILE A 377 25.63 1.99 -33.30
C ILE A 377 25.93 2.08 -34.80
N ASP A 378 26.17 0.94 -35.43
CA ASP A 378 26.34 0.84 -36.89
C ASP A 378 24.98 0.82 -37.63
N ASP A 379 25.02 1.09 -38.93
CA ASP A 379 23.82 1.25 -39.76
C ASP A 379 23.02 -0.05 -39.87
N GLU A 380 23.69 -1.21 -39.85
CA GLU A 380 23.06 -2.53 -39.91
C GLU A 380 22.21 -2.79 -38.65
N THR A 381 22.75 -2.44 -37.48
CA THR A 381 22.05 -2.55 -36.19
C THR A 381 20.87 -1.60 -36.10
N ILE A 382 21.01 -0.36 -36.59
CA ILE A 382 19.90 0.61 -36.64
C ILE A 382 18.78 0.07 -37.53
N GLN A 383 19.12 -0.43 -38.71
CA GLN A 383 18.15 -1.00 -39.65
C GLN A 383 17.42 -2.20 -39.03
N ALA A 384 18.16 -3.12 -38.41
CA ALA A 384 17.59 -4.28 -37.73
C ALA A 384 16.64 -3.88 -36.59
N TYR A 385 16.96 -2.81 -35.84
CA TYR A 385 16.06 -2.31 -34.81
C TYR A 385 14.76 -1.71 -35.40
N ILE A 386 14.85 -1.00 -36.52
CA ILE A 386 13.68 -0.43 -37.21
C ILE A 386 12.77 -1.51 -37.81
N GLU A 387 13.33 -2.64 -38.24
CA GLU A 387 12.56 -3.79 -38.70
C GLU A 387 11.66 -4.41 -37.62
N THR A 388 11.94 -4.15 -36.34
CA THR A 388 11.10 -4.62 -35.23
C THR A 388 9.80 -3.84 -35.03
N ASP A 389 9.62 -2.72 -35.76
CA ASP A 389 8.54 -1.73 -35.58
C ASP A 389 8.51 -1.05 -34.18
N GLU A 390 9.43 -1.41 -33.27
CA GLU A 390 9.51 -0.83 -31.94
C GLU A 390 9.68 0.71 -31.93
N PRO A 391 10.46 1.33 -32.84
CA PRO A 391 10.67 2.79 -32.87
C PRO A 391 9.40 3.62 -33.06
N MET A 392 8.44 3.12 -33.84
CA MET A 392 7.52 4.00 -34.56
C MET A 392 6.56 4.83 -33.69
N ASN A 393 6.24 4.34 -32.50
CA ASN A 393 5.28 4.99 -31.60
C ASN A 393 5.94 5.62 -30.36
N LYS A 394 7.25 5.91 -30.43
CA LYS A 394 8.03 6.38 -29.27
C LYS A 394 8.78 7.67 -29.61
N ALA A 395 8.83 8.58 -28.64
CA ALA A 395 9.61 9.81 -28.76
C ALA A 395 11.10 9.47 -28.98
N GLY A 396 11.71 10.11 -29.98
CA GLY A 396 13.09 9.79 -30.37
C GLY A 396 13.29 8.42 -31.03
N GLY A 397 12.21 7.67 -31.30
CA GLY A 397 12.30 6.42 -32.04
C GLY A 397 12.93 5.24 -31.27
N TYR A 398 12.87 5.20 -29.94
CA TYR A 398 13.37 4.05 -29.18
C TYR A 398 12.60 3.77 -27.89
N GLY A 399 12.71 2.53 -27.38
CA GLY A 399 12.10 2.09 -26.12
C GLY A 399 13.07 1.44 -25.16
N ILE A 400 13.26 2.04 -23.98
CA ILE A 400 14.21 1.54 -22.97
C ILE A 400 13.78 0.23 -22.28
N GLN A 401 12.53 -0.22 -22.47
CA GLN A 401 11.99 -1.43 -21.84
C GLN A 401 12.11 -2.68 -22.71
N ALA A 402 12.52 -2.54 -23.98
CA ALA A 402 12.54 -3.62 -24.96
C ALA A 402 13.89 -3.63 -25.71
N LEU A 403 13.90 -3.91 -27.01
CA LEU A 403 15.15 -4.06 -27.76
C LEU A 403 15.94 -2.74 -27.81
N GLY A 404 15.28 -1.60 -27.72
CA GLY A 404 15.92 -0.29 -27.65
C GLY A 404 16.86 -0.13 -26.45
N ALA A 405 16.71 -0.93 -25.39
CA ALA A 405 17.64 -0.96 -24.26
C ALA A 405 19.08 -1.32 -24.67
N THR A 406 19.24 -2.09 -25.76
CA THR A 406 20.56 -2.48 -26.29
C THR A 406 21.34 -1.31 -26.88
N LEU A 407 20.66 -0.20 -27.21
CA LEU A 407 21.27 1.02 -27.75
C LEU A 407 21.81 1.95 -26.64
N VAL A 408 21.33 1.77 -25.40
CA VAL A 408 21.56 2.71 -24.30
C VAL A 408 22.76 2.29 -23.45
N LYS A 409 23.73 3.19 -23.36
CA LYS A 409 24.95 3.02 -22.56
C LYS A 409 24.78 3.52 -21.12
N LYS A 410 24.08 4.63 -20.92
CA LYS A 410 23.92 5.27 -19.61
C LYS A 410 22.62 6.07 -19.53
N ILE A 411 22.05 6.17 -18.32
CA ILE A 411 20.94 7.06 -17.98
C ILE A 411 21.36 7.85 -16.73
N ASP A 412 21.21 9.17 -16.77
CA ASP A 412 21.36 10.08 -15.62
C ASP A 412 20.03 10.81 -15.38
N GLY A 413 19.26 10.35 -14.39
CA GLY A 413 17.97 10.92 -14.02
C GLY A 413 16.92 9.84 -13.72
N ASP A 414 15.64 10.17 -13.92
CA ASP A 414 14.52 9.28 -13.66
C ASP A 414 14.33 8.26 -14.81
N TYR A 415 14.58 6.98 -14.52
CA TYR A 415 14.33 5.90 -15.47
C TYR A 415 12.87 5.86 -15.95
N PHE A 416 11.90 6.10 -15.07
CA PHE A 416 10.48 6.04 -15.44
C PHE A 416 10.07 7.21 -16.34
N ASN A 417 10.75 8.35 -16.22
CA ASN A 417 10.63 9.44 -17.17
C ASN A 417 11.03 8.99 -18.59
N VAL A 418 12.14 8.26 -18.75
CA VAL A 418 12.58 7.71 -20.05
C VAL A 418 11.58 6.69 -20.60
N VAL A 419 10.93 5.91 -19.73
CA VAL A 419 9.83 5.02 -20.14
C VAL A 419 8.60 5.81 -20.64
N GLY A 420 8.44 7.05 -20.19
CA GLY A 420 7.42 7.99 -20.65
C GLY A 420 6.50 8.54 -19.56
N PHE A 421 6.79 8.31 -18.27
CA PHE A 421 6.04 8.92 -17.17
C PHE A 421 6.84 9.01 -15.85
N PRO A 422 7.13 10.22 -15.32
CA PRO A 422 7.89 10.40 -14.09
C PRO A 422 7.08 10.07 -12.81
N ILE A 423 7.09 8.79 -12.40
CA ILE A 423 6.24 8.26 -11.33
C ILE A 423 6.46 8.97 -10.00
N TYR A 424 7.71 9.15 -9.57
CA TYR A 424 8.01 9.73 -8.26
C TYR A 424 7.51 11.17 -8.15
N HIS A 425 7.80 11.98 -9.17
CA HIS A 425 7.38 13.38 -9.22
C HIS A 425 5.86 13.47 -9.28
N PHE A 426 5.20 12.64 -10.09
CA PHE A 426 3.74 12.53 -10.13
C PHE A 426 3.13 12.23 -8.77
N CYS A 427 3.61 11.19 -8.06
CA CYS A 427 3.09 10.83 -6.74
C CYS A 427 3.24 11.97 -5.72
N THR A 428 4.35 12.70 -5.79
CA THR A 428 4.62 13.85 -4.93
C THR A 428 3.63 14.99 -5.19
N GLN A 429 3.40 15.35 -6.45
CA GLN A 429 2.46 16.40 -6.84
C GLN A 429 1.01 16.00 -6.54
N LEU A 430 0.64 14.75 -6.81
CA LEU A 430 -0.69 14.23 -6.52
C LEU A 430 -0.99 14.27 -5.01
N LYS A 431 -0.03 13.90 -4.16
CA LYS A 431 -0.19 13.99 -2.70
C LYS A 431 -0.43 15.43 -2.25
N GLY A 432 0.37 16.38 -2.72
CA GLY A 432 0.22 17.80 -2.36
C GLY A 432 -1.09 18.42 -2.88
N LEU A 433 -1.63 17.90 -3.99
CA LEU A 433 -2.92 18.32 -4.53
C LEU A 433 -4.10 17.78 -3.70
N LEU A 434 -3.94 16.60 -3.10
CA LEU A 434 -4.97 15.92 -2.33
C LEU A 434 -5.00 16.32 -0.85
N ASP A 435 -3.89 16.83 -0.31
CA ASP A 435 -3.78 17.32 1.06
C ASP A 435 -3.40 18.81 1.10
N PRO A 436 -4.37 19.74 1.12
CA PRO A 436 -4.10 21.18 1.09
C PRO A 436 -3.47 21.74 2.37
N GLN A 437 -3.27 20.93 3.43
CA GLN A 437 -2.58 21.35 4.65
C GLN A 437 -1.06 21.16 4.58
N ILE A 438 -0.55 20.47 3.57
CA ILE A 438 0.88 20.36 3.28
C ILE A 438 1.23 21.45 2.25
N LYS A 439 1.41 22.69 2.74
CA LYS A 439 2.03 23.79 1.97
C LYS A 439 3.40 24.11 2.53
#